data_AF-A0A107JDS0-F1
#
_entry.id   AF-A0A107JDS0-F1
#
_cell.length_a   1.000
_cell.length_b   1.000
_cell.length_c   1.000
_cell.angle_alpha   90.00
_cell.angle_beta   90.00
_cell.angle_gamma   90.00
#
_symmetry.space_group_name_H-M   'P 1'
#
loop_
_entity.id
_entity.type
_entity.pdbx_description
1 polymer ?
#
loop_
_entity_poly.entity_id
_entity_poly.type
_entity_poly.pdbx_seq_one_letter_code
_entity_poly.pdbx_strand_id
1 'polypeptide(L)'
;MAAHSLTLDHLVIAARTLDEGVRHVADALGIEPAGGGRHPLMRTHNALFGAWGGLYLEVIAIDPDAPADAGAPPRPRLFALDDPALQARLAHGPFLAHWVARVDRPRQLALWQRQYPARIPPVVAMRRGDLSWGLTVPDDGAFPAWQGVGDGLVPSLIQWDSPRHPSDALPRDGVALKALKGIHPRADTVREQLDWLGAAHLLDLEAGDGAPALVAEFDTPQGTRTLR
;
A
#
# COMPACT_ATOMS: atom_id res chain seq x y z
N MET A 1 -20.45 -17.13 -4.18
CA MET A 1 -19.43 -16.30 -3.52
C MET A 1 -20.01 -14.90 -3.40
N ALA A 2 -19.93 -14.27 -2.22
CA ALA A 2 -20.37 -12.88 -2.10
C ALA A 2 -19.51 -12.03 -3.03
N ALA A 3 -20.12 -11.20 -3.87
CA ALA A 3 -19.37 -10.26 -4.69
C ALA A 3 -18.82 -9.17 -3.78
N HIS A 4 -17.54 -9.26 -3.43
CA HIS A 4 -16.86 -8.21 -2.67
C HIS A 4 -16.56 -7.03 -3.61
N SER A 5 -16.85 -5.81 -3.18
CA SER A 5 -16.55 -4.60 -3.98
C SER A 5 -15.12 -4.10 -3.81
N LEU A 6 -14.32 -4.80 -3.00
CA LEU A 6 -12.90 -4.53 -2.76
C LEU A 6 -12.08 -5.77 -3.05
N THR A 7 -10.95 -5.59 -3.75
CA THR A 7 -9.95 -6.62 -4.00
C THR A 7 -8.57 -6.12 -3.54
N LEU A 8 -7.67 -7.01 -3.13
CA LEU A 8 -6.30 -6.60 -2.80
C LEU A 8 -5.57 -6.17 -4.08
N ASP A 9 -5.03 -4.95 -4.09
CA ASP A 9 -4.37 -4.35 -5.26
C ASP A 9 -2.86 -4.54 -5.19
N HIS A 10 -2.25 -4.06 -4.09
CA HIS A 10 -0.83 -4.19 -3.85
C HIS A 10 -0.45 -4.10 -2.38
N LEU A 11 0.75 -4.58 -2.10
CA LEU A 11 1.43 -4.48 -0.81
C LEU A 11 2.57 -3.47 -0.93
N VAL A 12 2.75 -2.67 0.11
CA VAL A 12 3.70 -1.55 0.11
C VAL A 12 4.86 -1.86 1.06
N ILE A 13 6.06 -1.89 0.49
CA ILE A 13 7.32 -2.03 1.22
C ILE A 13 7.96 -0.65 1.28
N ALA A 14 8.04 -0.07 2.47
CA ALA A 14 8.69 1.21 2.67
C ALA A 14 10.19 1.00 2.88
N ALA A 15 11.01 1.83 2.24
CA ALA A 15 12.46 1.81 2.36
C ALA A 15 13.03 3.25 2.41
N ARG A 16 14.24 3.42 2.95
CA ARG A 16 14.94 4.72 2.91
C ARG A 16 15.39 5.06 1.51
N THR A 17 15.91 4.08 0.80
CA THR A 17 16.27 4.18 -0.62
C THR A 17 15.63 3.03 -1.39
N LEU A 18 15.35 3.27 -2.67
CA LEU A 18 14.75 2.24 -3.52
C LEU A 18 15.63 0.98 -3.60
N ASP A 19 16.94 1.16 -3.77
CA ASP A 19 17.91 0.06 -3.83
C ASP A 19 17.97 -0.78 -2.54
N GLU A 20 17.76 -0.17 -1.38
CA GLU A 20 17.67 -0.91 -0.11
C GLU A 20 16.41 -1.77 -0.07
N GLY A 21 15.27 -1.20 -0.49
CA GLY A 21 14.00 -1.92 -0.53
C GLY A 21 13.97 -3.05 -1.55
N VAL A 22 14.54 -2.85 -2.75
CA VAL A 22 14.64 -3.88 -3.79
C VAL A 22 15.47 -5.07 -3.29
N ARG A 23 16.64 -4.80 -2.69
CA ARG A 23 17.47 -5.85 -2.09
C ARG A 23 16.76 -6.60 -0.97
N HIS A 24 16.05 -5.89 -0.10
CA HIS A 24 15.27 -6.52 0.97
C HIS A 24 14.23 -7.51 0.43
N VAL A 25 13.50 -7.13 -0.61
CA VAL A 25 12.52 -8.03 -1.25
C VAL A 25 13.21 -9.21 -1.94
N ALA A 26 14.34 -8.98 -2.61
CA ALA A 26 15.13 -10.04 -3.21
C ALA A 26 15.62 -11.07 -2.20
N ASP A 27 16.15 -10.61 -1.07
CA ASP A 27 16.62 -11.49 0.00
C ASP A 27 15.47 -12.25 0.67
N ALA A 28 14.32 -11.60 0.88
CA ALA A 28 13.18 -12.18 1.57
C ALA A 28 12.41 -13.21 0.70
N LEU A 29 12.20 -12.89 -0.58
CA LEU A 29 11.27 -13.60 -1.45
C LEU A 29 11.94 -14.25 -2.67
N GLY A 30 13.22 -13.99 -2.95
CA GLY A 30 13.91 -14.53 -4.12
C GLY A 30 13.47 -13.91 -5.45
N ILE A 31 12.94 -12.70 -5.42
CA ILE A 31 12.43 -11.96 -6.59
C ILE A 31 13.02 -10.55 -6.65
N GLU A 32 13.10 -9.97 -7.84
CA GLU A 32 13.69 -8.63 -8.00
C GLU A 32 12.62 -7.64 -8.47
N PRO A 33 12.08 -6.79 -7.57
CA PRO A 33 11.24 -5.69 -7.98
C PRO A 33 12.00 -4.76 -8.92
N ALA A 34 11.37 -4.47 -10.06
CA ALA A 34 11.98 -3.70 -11.13
C ALA A 34 10.94 -2.80 -11.79
N GLY A 35 11.40 -1.95 -12.70
CA GLY A 35 10.53 -0.97 -13.34
C GLY A 35 9.94 -0.01 -12.31
N GLY A 36 8.63 0.22 -12.38
CA GLY A 36 7.96 1.25 -11.58
C GLY A 36 8.11 2.64 -12.20
N GLY A 37 8.38 3.64 -11.37
CA GLY A 37 8.61 5.00 -11.81
C GLY A 37 8.51 6.03 -10.68
N ARG A 38 8.41 7.29 -11.08
CA ARG A 38 8.36 8.44 -10.17
C ARG A 38 6.93 8.93 -9.98
N HIS A 39 6.65 9.47 -8.81
CA HIS A 39 5.41 10.15 -8.46
C HIS A 39 5.71 11.62 -8.17
N PRO A 40 5.73 12.52 -9.18
CA PRO A 40 6.11 13.91 -8.97
C PRO A 40 5.31 14.61 -7.86
N LEU A 41 3.99 14.41 -7.83
CA LEU A 41 3.10 14.97 -6.80
C LEU A 41 3.47 14.53 -5.38
N MET A 42 3.95 13.29 -5.23
CA MET A 42 4.26 12.69 -3.92
C MET A 42 5.75 12.68 -3.62
N ARG A 43 6.60 13.08 -4.57
CA ARG A 43 8.07 13.11 -4.42
C ARG A 43 8.62 11.77 -3.92
N THR A 44 8.08 10.70 -4.48
CA THR A 44 8.49 9.31 -4.24
C THR A 44 8.80 8.63 -5.56
N HIS A 45 9.55 7.54 -5.48
CA HIS A 45 9.77 6.62 -6.59
C HIS A 45 9.52 5.19 -6.13
N ASN A 46 9.23 4.30 -7.07
CA ASN A 46 8.95 2.92 -6.77
C ASN A 46 9.60 1.93 -7.76
N ALA A 47 9.65 0.68 -7.31
CA ALA A 47 9.95 -0.50 -8.09
C ALA A 47 8.86 -1.54 -7.82
N LEU A 48 8.51 -2.33 -8.82
CA LEU A 48 7.32 -3.17 -8.78
C LEU A 48 7.65 -4.64 -9.04
N PHE A 49 6.87 -5.54 -8.45
CA PHE A 49 6.91 -6.96 -8.81
C PHE A 49 5.50 -7.53 -8.89
N GLY A 50 5.17 -8.23 -9.97
CA GLY A 50 3.85 -8.83 -10.15
C GLY A 50 3.72 -10.16 -9.41
N ALA A 51 2.62 -10.34 -8.68
CA ALA A 51 2.24 -11.61 -8.07
C ALA A 51 0.97 -12.17 -8.75
N TRP A 52 0.67 -13.44 -8.46
CA TRP A 52 -0.53 -14.08 -8.98
C TRP A 52 -1.82 -13.35 -8.57
N GLY A 53 -2.86 -13.42 -9.41
CA GLY A 53 -4.16 -12.83 -9.12
C GLY A 53 -4.27 -11.31 -9.38
N GLY A 54 -3.29 -10.71 -10.05
CA GLY A 54 -3.28 -9.27 -10.35
C GLY A 54 -2.75 -8.40 -9.20
N LEU A 55 -2.29 -9.03 -8.12
CA LEU A 55 -1.54 -8.39 -7.03
C LEU A 55 -0.17 -7.93 -7.52
N TYR A 56 0.37 -6.85 -6.96
CA TYR A 56 1.79 -6.54 -7.08
C TYR A 56 2.40 -6.06 -5.75
N LEU A 57 3.72 -6.13 -5.65
CA LEU A 57 4.49 -5.52 -4.58
C LEU A 57 5.00 -4.17 -5.07
N GLU A 58 4.83 -3.13 -4.26
CA GLU A 58 5.38 -1.81 -4.47
C GLU A 58 6.47 -1.55 -3.43
N VAL A 59 7.73 -1.55 -3.86
CA VAL A 59 8.81 -0.97 -3.06
C VAL A 59 8.78 0.53 -3.29
N ILE A 60 8.63 1.31 -2.24
CA ILE A 60 8.53 2.77 -2.31
C ILE A 60 9.55 3.45 -1.40
N ALA A 61 10.15 4.53 -1.91
CA ALA A 61 11.06 5.38 -1.17
C ALA A 61 10.86 6.86 -1.56
N ILE A 62 11.39 7.76 -0.73
CA ILE A 62 11.48 9.18 -1.06
C ILE A 62 12.41 9.34 -2.27
N ASP A 63 11.96 10.06 -3.29
CA ASP A 63 12.78 10.32 -4.48
C ASP A 63 13.76 11.47 -4.16
N PRO A 64 15.08 11.20 -4.09
CA PRO A 64 16.07 12.23 -3.76
C PRO A 64 16.20 13.30 -4.85
N ASP A 65 15.79 12.97 -6.09
CA ASP A 65 15.87 13.87 -7.24
C ASP A 65 14.56 14.66 -7.45
N ALA A 66 13.56 14.48 -6.58
CA ALA A 66 12.30 15.21 -6.71
C ALA A 66 12.54 16.72 -6.52
N PRO A 67 12.06 17.57 -7.44
CA PRO A 67 12.28 19.00 -7.36
C PRO A 67 11.68 19.57 -6.07
N ALA A 68 12.39 20.52 -5.45
CA ALA A 68 11.82 21.36 -4.41
C ALA A 68 10.78 22.28 -5.06
N ASP A 69 9.51 22.16 -4.65
CA ASP A 69 8.41 22.95 -5.24
C ASP A 69 8.69 24.46 -5.11
N ALA A 70 8.63 25.18 -6.24
CA ALA A 70 9.09 26.57 -6.36
C ALA A 70 8.04 27.64 -6.03
N GLY A 71 6.93 27.30 -5.34
CA GLY A 71 5.89 28.32 -5.08
C GLY A 71 4.74 27.95 -4.14
N ALA A 72 4.57 26.67 -3.78
CA ALA A 72 3.58 26.24 -2.78
C ALA A 72 4.22 25.23 -1.81
N PRO A 73 3.77 25.17 -0.54
CA PRO A 73 4.20 24.11 0.35
C PRO A 73 3.82 22.76 -0.28
N PRO A 74 4.78 21.84 -0.43
CA PRO A 74 4.53 20.60 -1.11
C PRO A 74 3.61 19.70 -0.27
N ARG A 75 2.80 18.87 -0.93
CA ARG A 75 1.94 17.90 -0.24
C ARG A 75 2.81 16.95 0.61
N PRO A 76 2.38 16.61 1.84
CA PRO A 76 3.00 15.53 2.61
C PRO A 76 3.05 14.23 1.80
N ARG A 77 4.16 13.50 1.91
CA ARG A 77 4.35 12.23 1.19
C ARG A 77 3.43 11.17 1.79
N LEU A 78 2.84 10.36 0.91
CA LEU A 78 1.97 9.25 1.29
C LEU A 78 2.68 8.20 2.16
N PHE A 79 1.87 7.32 2.75
CA PHE A 79 2.32 6.16 3.52
C PHE A 79 3.20 6.54 4.72
N ALA A 80 2.89 7.69 5.33
CA ALA A 80 3.60 8.27 6.46
C ALA A 80 5.09 8.50 6.20
N LEU A 81 5.54 8.59 4.94
CA LEU A 81 6.96 8.71 4.62
C LEU A 81 7.63 9.96 5.21
N ASP A 82 6.87 11.00 5.55
CA ASP A 82 7.40 12.19 6.25
C ASP A 82 7.36 12.07 7.79
N ASP A 83 6.74 11.02 8.34
CA ASP A 83 6.60 10.82 9.78
C ASP A 83 7.95 10.48 10.45
N PRO A 84 8.37 11.20 11.51
CA PRO A 84 9.64 10.95 12.18
C PRO A 84 9.78 9.55 12.79
N ALA A 85 8.70 8.96 13.31
CA ALA A 85 8.73 7.62 13.87
C ALA A 85 8.86 6.56 12.76
N LEU A 86 8.20 6.75 11.61
CA LEU A 86 8.41 5.91 10.44
C LEU A 86 9.85 6.02 9.94
N GLN A 87 10.40 7.23 9.83
CA GLN A 87 11.79 7.43 9.42
C GLN A 87 12.79 6.76 10.39
N ALA A 88 12.54 6.86 11.70
CA ALA A 88 13.34 6.14 12.70
C ALA A 88 13.19 4.61 12.57
N ARG A 89 12.00 4.11 12.22
CA ARG A 89 11.79 2.68 11.94
C ARG A 89 12.57 2.24 10.70
N LEU A 90 12.57 3.04 9.64
CA LEU A 90 13.30 2.75 8.40
C LEU A 90 14.82 2.77 8.58
N ALA A 91 15.35 3.43 9.63
CA ALA A 91 16.76 3.32 10.00
C ALA A 91 17.18 1.88 10.36
N HIS A 92 16.23 1.02 10.74
CA HIS A 92 16.44 -0.41 11.01
C HIS A 92 16.23 -1.30 9.79
N GLY A 93 15.97 -0.71 8.61
CA GLY A 93 15.80 -1.40 7.34
C GLY A 93 14.34 -1.39 6.83
N PRO A 94 14.15 -1.78 5.56
CA PRO A 94 12.84 -1.84 4.92
C PRO A 94 11.89 -2.82 5.60
N PHE A 95 10.59 -2.60 5.40
CA PHE A 95 9.56 -3.49 5.94
C PHE A 95 8.23 -3.36 5.18
N LEU A 96 7.35 -4.34 5.36
CA LEU A 96 5.97 -4.33 4.87
C LEU A 96 5.14 -3.32 5.68
N ALA A 97 5.00 -2.12 5.12
CA ALA A 97 4.44 -0.98 5.85
C ALA A 97 2.91 -0.86 5.69
N HIS A 98 2.38 -1.26 4.53
CA HIS A 98 1.00 -1.00 4.19
C HIS A 98 0.45 -1.92 3.09
N TRP A 99 -0.84 -1.77 2.83
CA TRP A 99 -1.53 -2.46 1.76
C TRP A 99 -2.64 -1.58 1.19
N VAL A 100 -3.00 -1.85 -0.07
CA VAL A 100 -3.95 -1.04 -0.81
C VAL A 100 -5.05 -1.94 -1.38
N ALA A 101 -6.30 -1.54 -1.18
CA ALA A 101 -7.48 -2.25 -1.67
C ALA A 101 -8.10 -1.51 -2.86
N ARG A 102 -8.28 -2.22 -3.97
CA ARG A 102 -8.92 -1.69 -5.17
C ARG A 102 -10.43 -1.67 -5.03
N VAL A 103 -11.02 -0.54 -5.38
CA VAL A 103 -12.46 -0.36 -5.52
C VAL A 103 -12.88 -0.74 -6.92
N ASP A 104 -13.57 -1.88 -7.03
CA ASP A 104 -14.04 -2.39 -8.31
C ASP A 104 -15.34 -1.69 -8.77
N ARG A 105 -15.46 -1.50 -10.09
CA ARG A 105 -16.68 -0.99 -10.71
C ARG A 105 -17.83 -1.98 -10.45
N PRO A 106 -19.08 -1.51 -10.26
CA PRO A 106 -19.58 -0.17 -10.57
C PRO A 106 -19.42 0.88 -9.47
N ARG A 107 -18.87 0.54 -8.30
CA ARG A 107 -18.65 1.52 -7.22
C ARG A 107 -17.68 2.60 -7.70
N GLN A 108 -17.91 3.85 -7.31
CA GLN A 108 -17.03 4.98 -7.62
C GLN A 108 -16.40 5.52 -6.33
N LEU A 109 -15.08 5.46 -6.24
CA LEU A 109 -14.34 5.83 -5.03
C LEU A 109 -14.56 7.29 -4.64
N ALA A 110 -14.53 8.21 -5.60
CA ALA A 110 -14.78 9.64 -5.34
C ALA A 110 -16.19 9.91 -4.78
N LEU A 111 -17.23 9.21 -5.29
CA LEU A 111 -18.58 9.34 -4.75
C LEU A 111 -18.70 8.72 -3.36
N TRP A 112 -18.08 7.56 -3.16
CA TRP A 112 -18.10 6.87 -1.86
C TRP A 112 -17.40 7.71 -0.78
N GLN A 113 -16.26 8.31 -1.12
CA GLN A 113 -15.54 9.22 -0.24
C GLN A 113 -16.39 10.45 0.12
N ARG A 114 -17.06 11.08 -0.86
CA ARG A 114 -17.95 12.23 -0.60
C ARG A 114 -19.12 11.91 0.32
N GLN A 115 -19.62 10.67 0.29
CA GLN A 115 -20.70 10.23 1.18
C GLN A 115 -20.21 9.99 2.61
N TYR A 116 -18.94 9.59 2.78
CA TYR A 116 -18.38 9.22 4.07
C TYR A 116 -16.98 9.83 4.31
N PRO A 117 -16.84 11.17 4.28
CA PRO A 117 -15.54 11.84 4.34
C PRO A 117 -14.82 11.66 5.69
N ALA A 118 -15.54 11.28 6.75
CA ALA A 118 -14.97 10.97 8.05
C ALA A 118 -14.36 9.55 8.14
N ARG A 119 -14.71 8.65 7.22
CA ARG A 119 -14.22 7.25 7.19
C ARG A 119 -13.26 6.97 6.05
N ILE A 120 -13.31 7.75 4.98
CA ILE A 120 -12.48 7.57 3.79
C ILE A 120 -11.66 8.84 3.56
N PRO A 121 -10.31 8.77 3.56
CA PRO A 121 -9.47 9.92 3.30
C PRO A 121 -9.73 10.54 1.92
N PRO A 122 -9.33 11.80 1.70
CA PRO A 122 -9.47 12.47 0.40
C PRO A 122 -8.89 11.64 -0.75
N VAL A 123 -9.58 11.65 -1.89
CA VAL A 123 -9.10 11.00 -3.11
C VAL A 123 -8.20 11.96 -3.87
N VAL A 124 -6.95 11.56 -4.07
CA VAL A 124 -5.96 12.27 -4.87
C VAL A 124 -5.91 11.64 -6.25
N ALA A 125 -6.06 12.47 -7.29
CA ALA A 125 -5.87 12.04 -8.67
C ALA A 125 -4.37 11.89 -8.96
N MET A 126 -3.98 10.70 -9.42
CA MET A 126 -2.60 10.32 -9.67
C MET A 126 -2.43 9.92 -11.14
N ARG A 127 -1.25 10.18 -11.70
CA ARG A 127 -0.90 9.82 -13.07
C ARG A 127 0.57 9.42 -13.18
N ARG A 128 0.83 8.38 -13.97
CA ARG A 128 2.19 7.94 -14.34
C ARG A 128 2.18 7.38 -15.76
N GLY A 129 2.72 8.13 -16.71
CA GLY A 129 2.63 7.78 -18.14
C GLY A 129 1.16 7.70 -18.61
N ASP A 130 0.77 6.51 -19.09
CA ASP A 130 -0.59 6.20 -19.54
C ASP A 130 -1.52 5.70 -18.40
N LEU A 131 -0.98 5.51 -17.20
CA LEU A 131 -1.73 5.06 -16.04
C LEU A 131 -2.35 6.25 -15.31
N SER A 132 -3.63 6.14 -14.96
CA SER A 132 -4.36 7.13 -14.16
C SER A 132 -5.27 6.44 -13.15
N TRP A 133 -5.28 6.95 -11.93
CA TRP A 133 -6.07 6.40 -10.83
C TRP A 133 -6.41 7.45 -9.78
N GLY A 134 -7.45 7.18 -8.99
CA GLY A 134 -7.68 7.86 -7.72
C GLY A 134 -7.12 7.03 -6.56
N LEU A 135 -6.36 7.65 -5.65
CA LEU A 135 -5.84 7.02 -4.44
C LEU A 135 -6.30 7.81 -3.21
N THR A 136 -6.78 7.14 -2.16
CA THR A 136 -7.05 7.82 -0.90
C THR A 136 -5.74 8.14 -0.20
N VAL A 137 -5.49 9.41 0.07
CA VAL A 137 -4.29 9.86 0.80
C VAL A 137 -4.74 10.88 1.85
N PRO A 138 -4.57 10.61 3.15
CA PRO A 138 -4.75 11.63 4.19
C PRO A 138 -3.99 12.92 3.87
N ASP A 139 -4.51 14.07 4.32
CA ASP A 139 -3.90 15.37 3.99
C ASP A 139 -2.56 15.60 4.67
N ASP A 140 -2.31 14.93 5.78
CA ASP A 140 -1.03 14.87 6.48
C ASP A 140 -0.09 13.78 5.93
N GLY A 141 -0.53 12.99 4.94
CA GLY A 141 0.26 11.91 4.34
C GLY A 141 0.35 10.64 5.20
N ALA A 142 -0.28 10.60 6.38
CA ALA A 142 -0.27 9.45 7.28
C ALA A 142 -0.96 8.22 6.65
N PHE A 143 -0.88 7.08 7.34
CA PHE A 143 -1.74 5.95 7.00
C PHE A 143 -3.21 6.28 7.26
N PRO A 144 -4.16 5.70 6.50
CA PRO A 144 -5.57 5.77 6.85
C PRO A 144 -5.81 5.25 8.27
N ALA A 145 -6.74 5.87 8.99
CA ALA A 145 -7.09 5.51 10.34
C ALA A 145 -8.58 5.69 10.60
N TRP A 146 -9.11 4.94 11.55
CA TRP A 146 -10.45 5.09 12.10
C TRP A 146 -10.34 5.34 13.60
N GLN A 147 -10.94 6.44 14.08
CA GLN A 147 -10.83 6.88 15.48
C GLN A 147 -9.37 6.99 15.97
N GLY A 148 -8.47 7.44 15.08
CA GLY A 148 -7.04 7.56 15.35
C GLY A 148 -6.28 6.24 15.42
N VAL A 149 -6.86 5.14 14.93
CA VAL A 149 -6.25 3.80 14.89
C VAL A 149 -6.13 3.34 13.44
N GLY A 150 -4.94 2.93 13.03
CA GLY A 150 -4.75 2.42 11.68
C GLY A 150 -3.39 1.78 11.51
N ASP A 151 -2.34 2.55 11.76
CA ASP A 151 -0.95 2.06 11.92
C ASP A 151 -0.50 1.13 10.78
N GLY A 152 -0.93 1.43 9.55
CA GLY A 152 -0.64 0.65 8.35
C GLY A 152 -1.62 -0.50 8.06
N LEU A 153 -2.58 -0.79 8.94
CA LEU A 153 -3.53 -1.91 8.81
C LEU A 153 -4.91 -1.55 8.26
N VAL A 154 -5.34 -0.27 8.30
CA VAL A 154 -6.53 0.20 7.56
C VAL A 154 -6.09 0.57 6.15
N PRO A 155 -6.59 -0.09 5.08
CA PRO A 155 -6.02 0.06 3.75
C PRO A 155 -6.26 1.43 3.15
N SER A 156 -5.32 1.89 2.33
CA SER A 156 -5.64 2.90 1.33
C SER A 156 -6.54 2.29 0.25
N LEU A 157 -7.48 3.08 -0.28
CA LEU A 157 -8.34 2.67 -1.37
C LEU A 157 -7.82 3.26 -2.69
N ILE A 158 -7.79 2.41 -3.72
CA ILE A 158 -7.41 2.81 -5.07
C ILE A 158 -8.54 2.52 -6.05
N GLN A 159 -8.71 3.37 -7.06
CA GLN A 159 -9.56 3.07 -8.20
C GLN A 159 -8.83 3.44 -9.49
N TRP A 160 -8.56 2.43 -10.32
CA TRP A 160 -7.94 2.62 -11.63
C TRP A 160 -8.97 3.14 -12.63
N ASP A 161 -8.57 4.18 -13.36
CA ASP A 161 -9.37 4.76 -14.45
C ASP A 161 -8.85 4.35 -15.83
N SER A 162 -7.57 3.94 -15.91
CA SER A 162 -6.97 3.41 -17.13
C SER A 162 -7.43 1.97 -17.41
N PRO A 163 -7.57 1.59 -18.70
CA PRO A 163 -7.93 0.22 -19.08
C PRO A 163 -6.81 -0.80 -18.81
N ARG A 164 -5.56 -0.33 -18.69
CA ARG A 164 -4.40 -1.15 -18.30
C ARG A 164 -4.14 -1.01 -16.81
N HIS A 165 -3.91 -2.13 -16.15
CA HIS A 165 -3.46 -2.21 -14.76
C HIS A 165 -1.93 -2.44 -14.72
N PRO A 166 -1.18 -1.94 -13.72
CA PRO A 166 0.26 -2.18 -13.63
C PRO A 166 0.64 -3.67 -13.74
N SER A 167 -0.11 -4.55 -13.07
CA SER A 167 0.13 -6.01 -13.07
C SER A 167 0.01 -6.69 -14.45
N ASP A 168 -0.52 -6.00 -15.45
CA ASP A 168 -0.64 -6.54 -16.82
C ASP A 168 0.71 -6.53 -17.55
N ALA A 169 1.62 -5.65 -17.14
CA ALA A 169 2.94 -5.49 -17.74
C ALA A 169 4.08 -6.04 -16.86
N LEU A 170 3.78 -6.49 -15.64
CA LEU A 170 4.78 -7.00 -14.71
C LEU A 170 5.06 -8.50 -14.92
N PRO A 171 6.30 -8.96 -14.67
CA PRO A 171 6.61 -10.39 -14.56
C PRO A 171 5.71 -11.05 -13.51
N ARG A 172 5.37 -12.32 -13.72
CA ARG A 172 4.48 -13.11 -12.84
C ARG A 172 5.19 -14.39 -12.40
N ASP A 173 6.39 -14.26 -11.87
CA ASP A 173 7.33 -15.38 -11.74
C ASP A 173 7.03 -16.28 -10.53
N GLY A 174 5.92 -17.01 -10.60
CA GLY A 174 5.60 -18.10 -9.67
C GLY A 174 5.38 -17.67 -8.22
N VAL A 175 5.18 -16.38 -7.95
CA VAL A 175 4.88 -15.86 -6.61
C VAL A 175 3.38 -15.63 -6.45
N ALA A 176 2.80 -16.21 -5.41
CA ALA A 176 1.39 -16.03 -5.05
C ALA A 176 1.27 -15.67 -3.56
N LEU A 177 0.42 -14.70 -3.24
CA LEU A 177 0.09 -14.40 -1.85
C LEU A 177 -0.77 -15.54 -1.29
N LYS A 178 -0.34 -16.10 -0.18
CA LYS A 178 -1.03 -17.14 0.57
C LYS A 178 -1.90 -16.57 1.68
N ALA A 179 -1.36 -15.61 2.43
CA ALA A 179 -2.08 -14.93 3.51
C ALA A 179 -1.51 -13.53 3.76
N LEU A 180 -2.40 -12.61 4.13
CA LEU A 180 -2.04 -11.30 4.67
C LEU A 180 -2.58 -11.23 6.10
N LYS A 181 -1.69 -11.00 7.07
CA LYS A 181 -1.99 -11.02 8.50
C LYS A 181 -1.64 -9.67 9.12
N GLY A 182 -2.47 -9.20 10.04
CA GLY A 182 -2.26 -7.98 10.80
C GLY A 182 -2.30 -8.25 12.30
N ILE A 183 -1.45 -7.58 13.07
CA ILE A 183 -1.47 -7.62 14.54
C ILE A 183 -1.60 -6.20 15.05
N HIS A 184 -2.56 -5.93 15.94
CA HIS A 184 -2.78 -4.60 16.49
C HIS A 184 -3.25 -4.61 17.95
N PRO A 185 -2.75 -3.74 18.85
CA PRO A 185 -3.23 -3.65 20.25
C PRO A 185 -4.68 -3.17 20.36
N ARG A 186 -5.14 -2.44 19.35
CA ARG A 186 -6.54 -1.99 19.17
C ARG A 186 -7.23 -2.66 17.98
N ALA A 187 -7.06 -3.97 17.82
CA ALA A 187 -7.57 -4.72 16.66
C ALA A 187 -9.07 -4.54 16.42
N ASP A 188 -9.88 -4.39 17.46
CA ASP A 188 -11.33 -4.21 17.30
C ASP A 188 -11.69 -2.91 16.57
N THR A 189 -10.97 -1.81 16.82
CA THR A 189 -11.18 -0.54 16.10
C THR A 189 -10.79 -0.66 14.63
N VAL A 190 -9.70 -1.37 14.33
CA VAL A 190 -9.30 -1.66 12.94
C VAL A 190 -10.35 -2.55 12.27
N ARG A 191 -10.80 -3.61 12.94
CA ARG A 191 -11.81 -4.54 12.42
C ARG A 191 -13.13 -3.85 12.11
N GLU A 192 -13.60 -2.95 12.99
CA GLU A 192 -14.81 -2.15 12.75
C GLU A 192 -14.73 -1.40 11.40
N GLN A 193 -13.57 -0.80 11.12
CA GLN A 193 -13.37 -0.09 9.85
C GLN A 193 -13.25 -1.04 8.66
N LEU A 194 -12.56 -2.17 8.81
CA LEU A 194 -12.45 -3.17 7.74
C LEU A 194 -13.80 -3.79 7.40
N ASP A 195 -14.64 -4.10 8.39
CA ASP A 195 -16.00 -4.61 8.20
C ASP A 195 -16.87 -3.58 7.49
N TRP A 196 -16.80 -2.30 7.91
CA TRP A 196 -17.53 -1.21 7.27
C TRP A 196 -17.12 -1.00 5.81
N LEU A 197 -15.83 -1.10 5.51
CA LEU A 197 -15.31 -1.04 4.14
C LEU A 197 -15.67 -2.28 3.31
N GLY A 198 -15.99 -3.41 3.96
CA GLY A 198 -16.12 -4.71 3.31
C GLY A 198 -14.77 -5.36 2.96
N ALA A 199 -13.69 -4.96 3.64
CA ALA A 199 -12.31 -5.39 3.44
C ALA A 199 -11.82 -6.44 4.46
N ALA A 200 -12.62 -6.80 5.46
CA ALA A 200 -12.21 -7.73 6.52
C ALA A 200 -11.77 -9.12 6.01
N HIS A 201 -12.29 -9.55 4.86
CA HIS A 201 -11.89 -10.80 4.20
C HIS A 201 -10.49 -10.77 3.54
N LEU A 202 -9.85 -9.61 3.47
CA LEU A 202 -8.53 -9.42 2.84
C LEU A 202 -7.37 -9.44 3.86
N LEU A 203 -7.67 -9.36 5.16
CA LEU A 203 -6.67 -9.29 6.23
C LEU A 203 -7.10 -10.15 7.43
N ASP A 204 -6.28 -11.15 7.74
CA ASP A 204 -6.42 -11.93 8.97
C ASP A 204 -5.89 -11.10 10.14
N LEU A 205 -6.79 -10.42 10.86
CA LEU A 205 -6.45 -9.47 11.92
C LEU A 205 -6.57 -10.07 13.33
N GLU A 206 -5.46 -10.07 14.05
CA GLU A 206 -5.34 -10.53 15.43
C GLU A 206 -5.04 -9.37 16.39
N ALA A 207 -5.47 -9.54 17.65
CA ALA A 207 -5.07 -8.65 18.73
C ALA A 207 -3.69 -9.07 19.27
N GLY A 208 -2.87 -8.09 19.65
CA GLY A 208 -1.58 -8.37 20.29
C GLY A 208 -1.01 -7.14 20.99
N ASP A 209 -0.21 -7.36 22.03
CA ASP A 209 0.27 -6.30 22.92
C ASP A 209 1.51 -5.53 22.40
N GLY A 210 2.02 -5.92 21.23
CA GLY A 210 3.19 -5.34 20.59
C GLY A 210 2.89 -4.15 19.67
N ALA A 211 3.94 -3.64 19.03
CA ALA A 211 3.79 -2.66 17.97
C ALA A 211 2.94 -3.25 16.81
N PRO A 212 2.10 -2.43 16.15
CA PRO A 212 1.39 -2.84 14.96
C PRO A 212 2.30 -3.47 13.90
N ALA A 213 1.85 -4.56 13.27
CA ALA A 213 2.63 -5.25 12.27
C ALA A 213 1.75 -5.83 11.17
N LEU A 214 2.24 -5.77 9.93
CA LEU A 214 1.66 -6.41 8.76
C LEU A 214 2.61 -7.53 8.31
N VAL A 215 2.06 -8.69 7.99
CA VAL A 215 2.84 -9.87 7.59
C VAL A 215 2.21 -10.48 6.36
N ALA A 216 2.99 -10.68 5.31
CA ALA A 216 2.56 -11.35 4.10
C ALA A 216 3.31 -12.67 3.92
N GLU A 217 2.55 -13.75 3.74
CA GLU A 217 3.07 -15.08 3.42
C GLU A 217 2.87 -15.35 1.94
N PHE A 218 3.93 -15.77 1.26
CA PHE A 218 3.92 -16.05 -0.17
C PHE A 218 4.35 -17.48 -0.44
N ASP A 219 3.68 -18.12 -1.39
CA ASP A 219 4.24 -19.28 -2.07
C ASP A 219 5.15 -18.78 -3.20
N THR A 220 6.41 -19.24 -3.17
CA THR A 220 7.45 -18.90 -4.15
C THR A 220 8.01 -20.19 -4.76
N PRO A 221 8.74 -20.11 -5.90
CA PRO A 221 9.42 -21.29 -6.45
C PRO A 221 10.40 -21.96 -5.48
N GLN A 222 10.88 -21.24 -4.46
CA GLN A 222 11.79 -21.73 -3.42
C GLN A 222 11.08 -22.16 -2.13
N GLY A 223 9.75 -22.27 -2.15
CA GLY A 223 8.91 -22.62 -1.00
C GLY A 223 8.21 -21.41 -0.37
N THR A 224 7.49 -21.64 0.74
CA THR A 224 6.80 -20.55 1.43
C THR A 224 7.81 -19.57 2.05
N ARG A 225 7.62 -18.27 1.80
CA ARG A 225 8.43 -17.16 2.32
C ARG A 225 7.54 -16.14 3.02
N THR A 226 8.13 -15.32 3.88
CA THR A 226 7.40 -14.31 4.65
C THR A 226 8.07 -12.96 4.53
N LEU A 227 7.26 -11.92 4.34
CA LEU A 227 7.67 -10.51 4.36
C LEU A 227 6.99 -9.82 5.54
N ARG A 228 7.71 -8.96 6.26
CA ARG A 228 7.28 -8.26 7.48
C ARG A 228 7.73 -6.81 7.46
#